data_AF-E2CR25-F1
#
_entry.id   AF-E2CR25-F1
#
_cell.length_a   1.000
_cell.length_b   1.000
_cell.length_c   1.000
_cell.angle_alpha   90.00
_cell.angle_beta   90.00
_cell.angle_gamma   90.00
#
_symmetry.space_group_name_H-M   'P 1'
#
loop_
_entity.id
_entity.type
_entity.pdbx_description
1 polymer ?
#
loop_
_entity_poly.entity_id
_entity_poly.type
_entity_poly.pdbx_seq_one_letter_code
_entity_poly.pdbx_strand_id
1 'polypeptide(L)'
;MRTSLNEVETMAKRACRGAGLPWGIAEETGKAARWLAIHGFDAVGTIGDVLQFHDHVDHSALSPDTEGVNWIASGGLISPLMAGTALCDHAERLTGQNEIVMANVAYPIVLLSFSAIAAKELNRPIEVQWENVSTVVLGDELSIAGNYTDLTLTDSGQIRCVLASPKQSARKKLDTGCETTEVAWHRLNYYAQRTYAPATEASRLAGAGAGSNDND
;
A
#
# COMPACT_ATOMS: atom_id res chain seq x y z
N MET A 1 -1.73 -1.37 -20.77
CA MET A 1 -1.04 -0.07 -20.92
C MET A 1 0.18 -0.10 -20.03
N ARG A 2 1.30 0.47 -20.48
CA ARG A 2 2.54 0.48 -19.69
C ARG A 2 2.65 1.78 -18.91
N THR A 3 2.99 1.66 -17.63
CA THR A 3 3.09 2.79 -16.71
C THR A 3 4.42 2.73 -15.96
N SER A 4 5.07 3.88 -15.75
CA SER A 4 6.30 3.93 -14.97
C SER A 4 6.03 3.71 -13.48
N LEU A 5 7.03 3.20 -12.76
CA LEU A 5 6.93 2.98 -11.31
C LEU A 5 6.62 4.27 -10.54
N ASN A 6 7.13 5.41 -11.02
CA ASN A 6 6.88 6.73 -10.43
C ASN A 6 5.44 7.22 -10.67
N GLU A 7 4.87 6.92 -11.84
CA GLU A 7 3.46 7.22 -12.12
C GLU A 7 2.53 6.36 -11.26
N VAL A 8 2.85 5.08 -11.04
CA VAL A 8 2.09 4.22 -10.10
C VAL A 8 2.10 4.82 -8.70
N GLU A 9 3.27 5.18 -8.18
CA GLU A 9 3.44 5.81 -6.86
C GLU A 9 2.63 7.11 -6.72
N THR A 10 2.81 8.02 -7.68
CA THR A 10 2.15 9.34 -7.67
C THR A 10 0.64 9.21 -7.81
N MET A 11 0.16 8.31 -8.68
CA MET A 11 -1.26 8.07 -8.89
C MET A 11 -1.91 7.45 -7.67
N ALA A 12 -1.29 6.42 -7.07
CA ALA A 12 -1.77 5.78 -5.85
C ALA A 12 -1.86 6.77 -4.68
N LYS A 13 -0.84 7.62 -4.48
CA LYS A 13 -0.86 8.70 -3.48
C LYS A 13 -2.03 9.66 -3.69
N ARG A 14 -2.24 10.14 -4.92
CA ARG A 14 -3.36 11.05 -5.25
C ARG A 14 -4.72 10.39 -5.07
N ALA A 15 -4.87 9.15 -5.53
CA ALA A 15 -6.09 8.37 -5.38
C ALA A 15 -6.44 8.18 -3.90
N CYS A 16 -5.45 7.80 -3.08
CA CYS A 16 -5.61 7.65 -1.63
C CYS A 16 -6.08 8.96 -0.97
N ARG A 17 -5.48 10.11 -1.34
CA ARG A 17 -5.96 11.43 -0.88
C ARG A 17 -7.39 11.73 -1.31
N GLY A 18 -7.74 11.40 -2.55
CA GLY A 18 -9.08 11.61 -3.08
C GLY A 18 -10.15 10.71 -2.45
N ALA A 19 -9.75 9.55 -1.94
CA ALA A 19 -10.59 8.67 -1.12
C ALA A 19 -10.77 9.18 0.33
N GLY A 20 -10.16 10.30 0.71
CA GLY A 20 -10.31 10.91 2.04
C GLY A 20 -9.32 10.40 3.10
N LEU A 21 -8.38 9.53 2.73
CA LEU A 21 -7.37 9.00 3.65
C LEU A 21 -6.32 10.07 4.04
N PRO A 22 -5.79 10.07 5.28
CA PRO A 22 -4.81 11.05 5.75
C PRO A 22 -3.54 11.14 4.90
N TRP A 23 -2.83 12.25 4.99
CA TRP A 23 -1.66 12.49 4.12
C TRP A 23 -0.56 11.46 4.32
N GLY A 24 -0.25 11.09 5.58
CA GLY A 24 0.72 10.04 5.90
C GLY A 24 0.35 8.70 5.26
N ILE A 25 -0.90 8.25 5.42
CA ILE A 25 -1.38 7.01 4.78
C ILE A 25 -1.26 7.08 3.26
N ALA A 26 -1.55 8.24 2.65
CA ALA A 26 -1.41 8.41 1.21
C ALA A 26 0.04 8.32 0.71
N GLU A 27 1.01 8.84 1.48
CA GLU A 27 2.42 8.68 1.15
C GLU A 27 2.86 7.23 1.19
N GLU A 28 2.50 6.53 2.28
CA GLU A 28 2.84 5.13 2.45
C GLU A 28 2.13 4.24 1.42
N THR A 29 0.89 4.58 1.04
CA THR A 29 0.17 3.90 -0.04
C THR A 29 0.90 4.02 -1.37
N GLY A 30 1.46 5.19 -1.69
CA GLY A 30 2.26 5.39 -2.90
C GLY A 30 3.49 4.49 -2.93
N LYS A 31 4.26 4.47 -1.82
CA LYS A 31 5.44 3.62 -1.67
C LYS A 31 5.08 2.13 -1.73
N ALA A 32 3.97 1.75 -1.09
CA ALA A 32 3.43 0.40 -1.11
C ALA A 32 3.08 -0.06 -2.54
N ALA A 33 2.35 0.78 -3.29
CA ALA A 33 1.99 0.51 -4.68
C ALA A 33 3.24 0.31 -5.55
N ARG A 34 4.23 1.18 -5.40
CA ARG A 34 5.50 1.05 -6.11
C ARG A 34 6.23 -0.24 -5.77
N TRP A 35 6.33 -0.59 -4.49
CA TRP A 35 6.99 -1.80 -4.04
C TRP A 35 6.33 -3.04 -4.65
N LEU A 36 4.99 -3.10 -4.65
CA LEU A 36 4.24 -4.19 -5.29
C LEU A 36 4.53 -4.27 -6.80
N ALA A 37 4.54 -3.12 -7.48
CA ALA A 37 4.83 -3.05 -8.91
C ALA A 37 6.25 -3.52 -9.23
N ILE A 38 7.26 -3.13 -8.44
CA ILE A 38 8.65 -3.60 -8.60
C ILE A 38 8.74 -5.14 -8.52
N HIS A 39 7.90 -5.76 -7.70
CA HIS A 39 7.85 -7.21 -7.53
C HIS A 39 6.94 -7.92 -8.55
N GLY A 40 6.40 -7.19 -9.53
CA GLY A 40 5.56 -7.72 -10.60
C GLY A 40 4.14 -8.09 -10.18
N PHE A 41 3.65 -7.54 -9.05
CA PHE A 41 2.26 -7.70 -8.63
C PHE A 41 1.36 -6.62 -9.24
N ASP A 42 0.05 -6.90 -9.31
CA ASP A 42 -0.95 -5.93 -9.76
C ASP A 42 -1.20 -4.86 -8.69
N ALA A 43 -0.26 -3.91 -8.60
CA ALA A 43 -0.33 -2.81 -7.66
C ALA A 43 -1.53 -1.89 -7.93
N VAL A 44 -1.78 -1.56 -9.20
CA VAL A 44 -2.79 -0.58 -9.59
C VAL A 44 -4.19 -1.13 -9.29
N GLY A 45 -4.48 -2.37 -9.69
CA GLY A 45 -5.76 -3.03 -9.41
C GLY A 45 -5.98 -3.21 -7.92
N THR A 46 -5.00 -3.76 -7.20
CA THR A 46 -5.11 -4.03 -5.77
C THR A 46 -5.34 -2.75 -4.97
N ILE A 47 -4.60 -1.67 -5.23
CA ILE A 47 -4.81 -0.40 -4.53
C ILE A 47 -6.17 0.19 -4.88
N GLY A 48 -6.62 0.08 -6.14
CA GLY A 48 -7.96 0.50 -6.53
C GLY A 48 -9.06 -0.21 -5.76
N ASP A 49 -8.90 -1.52 -5.53
CA ASP A 49 -9.85 -2.33 -4.76
C ASP A 49 -9.83 -1.98 -3.27
N VAL A 50 -8.65 -1.76 -2.70
CA VAL A 50 -8.50 -1.26 -1.32
C VAL A 50 -9.19 0.09 -1.14
N LEU A 51 -9.04 1.02 -2.08
CA LEU A 51 -9.70 2.33 -2.00
C LEU A 51 -11.23 2.21 -2.14
N GLN A 52 -11.73 1.29 -2.96
CA GLN A 52 -13.16 1.01 -3.04
C GLN A 52 -13.72 0.44 -1.74
N PHE A 53 -12.96 -0.41 -1.07
CA PHE A 53 -13.29 -0.91 0.27
C PHE A 53 -13.33 0.20 1.33
N HIS A 54 -12.50 1.24 1.20
CA HIS A 54 -12.51 2.41 2.10
C HIS A 54 -13.63 3.41 1.79
N ASP A 55 -14.16 3.45 0.56
CA ASP A 55 -15.08 4.51 0.16
C ASP A 55 -16.36 4.47 1.02
N HIS A 56 -16.64 5.57 1.71
CA HIS A 56 -17.77 5.73 2.63
C HIS A 56 -17.79 4.83 3.87
N VAL A 57 -16.66 4.23 4.26
CA VAL A 57 -16.53 3.47 5.52
C VAL A 57 -15.80 4.31 6.57
N ASP A 58 -16.25 4.25 7.82
CA ASP A 58 -15.54 4.89 8.93
C ASP A 58 -14.18 4.21 9.15
N HIS A 59 -13.09 4.98 9.11
CA HIS A 59 -11.74 4.44 9.29
C HIS A 59 -11.58 3.72 10.63
N SER A 60 -12.26 4.15 11.69
CA SER A 60 -12.22 3.49 13.01
C SER A 60 -12.78 2.06 12.97
N ALA A 61 -13.67 1.76 12.02
CA ALA A 61 -14.20 0.42 11.80
C ALA A 61 -13.19 -0.51 11.11
N LEU A 62 -12.17 0.05 10.45
CA LEU A 62 -11.19 -0.69 9.64
C LEU A 62 -9.79 -0.73 10.27
N SER A 63 -9.54 0.12 11.26
CA SER A 63 -8.26 0.18 11.98
C SER A 63 -8.13 -0.99 12.95
N PRO A 64 -6.94 -1.62 13.03
CA PRO A 64 -6.68 -2.64 14.04
C PRO A 64 -6.64 -2.04 15.44
N ASP A 65 -7.22 -2.72 16.41
CA ASP A 65 -6.87 -2.57 17.83
C ASP A 65 -5.52 -3.22 18.07
N THR A 66 -4.50 -2.40 18.35
CA THR A 66 -3.13 -2.85 18.56
C THR A 66 -2.80 -3.13 20.01
N GLU A 67 -3.71 -2.91 20.96
CA GLU A 67 -3.48 -3.18 22.39
C GLU A 67 -3.70 -4.67 22.73
N GLY A 68 -4.51 -5.37 21.94
CA GLY A 68 -4.77 -6.80 22.09
C GLY A 68 -3.62 -7.70 21.62
N VAL A 69 -3.69 -8.98 22.02
CA VAL A 69 -2.78 -10.04 21.55
C VAL A 69 -2.93 -10.28 20.04
N ASN A 70 -4.19 -10.33 19.58
CA ASN A 70 -4.53 -10.40 18.18
C ASN A 70 -5.13 -9.07 17.76
N TRP A 71 -4.60 -8.48 16.70
CA TRP A 71 -5.14 -7.27 16.12
C TRP A 71 -6.44 -7.58 15.40
N ILE A 72 -7.49 -6.87 15.77
CA ILE A 72 -8.84 -7.00 15.22
C ILE A 72 -9.39 -5.60 14.92
N ALA A 73 -10.20 -5.47 13.88
CA ALA A 73 -10.97 -4.25 13.65
C ALA A 73 -12.41 -4.41 14.14
N SER A 74 -13.01 -3.34 14.64
CA SER A 74 -14.40 -3.37 15.12
C SER A 74 -15.42 -3.68 14.02
N GLY A 75 -15.11 -3.36 12.76
CA GLY A 75 -15.88 -3.73 11.57
C GLY A 75 -15.65 -5.15 11.07
N GLY A 76 -14.79 -5.95 11.73
CA GLY A 76 -14.54 -7.36 11.42
C GLY A 76 -13.59 -7.64 10.25
N LEU A 77 -13.21 -6.61 9.48
CA LEU A 77 -12.22 -6.66 8.40
C LEU A 77 -11.25 -5.50 8.56
N ILE A 78 -9.95 -5.79 8.60
CA ILE A 78 -8.88 -4.81 8.79
C ILE A 78 -8.43 -4.27 7.43
N SER A 79 -8.26 -2.95 7.35
CA SER A 79 -7.62 -2.35 6.18
C SER A 79 -6.13 -2.73 6.11
N PRO A 80 -5.62 -3.14 4.94
CA PRO A 80 -4.19 -3.41 4.80
C PRO A 80 -3.32 -2.16 4.95
N LEU A 81 -3.87 -0.97 4.66
CA LEU A 81 -3.15 0.29 4.84
C LEU A 81 -3.02 0.63 6.32
N MET A 82 -4.10 0.48 7.10
CA MET A 82 -4.08 0.73 8.54
C MET A 82 -3.25 -0.33 9.27
N ALA A 83 -3.41 -1.61 8.91
CA ALA A 83 -2.58 -2.69 9.42
C ALA A 83 -1.10 -2.50 9.09
N GLY A 84 -0.79 -2.09 7.86
CA GLY A 84 0.58 -1.86 7.41
C GLY A 84 1.26 -0.73 8.15
N THR A 85 0.58 0.41 8.31
CA THR A 85 1.10 1.52 9.11
C THR A 85 1.27 1.12 10.58
N ALA A 86 0.27 0.46 11.18
CA ALA A 86 0.37 -0.02 12.55
C ALA A 86 1.51 -1.05 12.74
N LEU A 87 1.77 -1.89 11.74
CA LEU A 87 2.90 -2.83 11.75
C LEU A 87 4.24 -2.10 11.79
N CYS A 88 4.41 -1.03 11.01
CA CYS A 88 5.62 -0.20 11.07
C CYS A 88 5.75 0.46 12.45
N ASP A 89 4.67 1.09 12.95
CA ASP A 89 4.67 1.79 14.24
C ASP A 89 4.96 0.86 15.43
N HIS A 90 4.56 -0.41 15.34
CA HIS A 90 4.75 -1.42 16.37
C HIS A 90 5.80 -2.48 16.02
N ALA A 91 6.68 -2.23 15.05
CA ALA A 91 7.65 -3.21 14.57
C ALA A 91 8.53 -3.80 15.69
N GLU A 92 8.88 -3.00 16.71
CA GLU A 92 9.65 -3.44 17.87
C GLU A 92 8.98 -4.60 18.66
N ARG A 93 7.65 -4.74 18.59
CA ARG A 93 6.94 -5.86 19.22
C ARG A 93 7.36 -7.21 18.64
N LEU A 94 7.79 -7.27 17.38
CA LEU A 94 8.34 -8.50 16.80
C LEU A 94 9.63 -8.96 17.50
N THR A 95 10.36 -8.04 18.14
CA THR A 95 11.55 -8.37 18.95
C THR A 95 11.18 -8.73 20.38
N GLY A 96 10.20 -8.04 20.99
CA GLY A 96 9.81 -8.25 22.38
C GLY A 96 8.80 -9.38 22.63
N GLN A 97 7.80 -9.51 21.74
CA GLN A 97 6.68 -10.45 21.85
C GLN A 97 6.76 -11.60 20.83
N ASN A 98 7.84 -11.65 20.05
CA ASN A 98 8.13 -12.63 18.99
C ASN A 98 7.19 -12.63 17.77
N GLU A 99 5.97 -12.14 17.87
CA GLU A 99 5.00 -12.12 16.77
C GLU A 99 4.01 -10.96 16.84
N ILE A 100 3.42 -10.65 15.70
CA ILE A 100 2.21 -9.84 15.57
C ILE A 100 1.19 -10.68 14.78
N VAL A 101 -0.02 -10.81 15.31
CA VAL A 101 -1.11 -11.57 14.68
C VAL A 101 -2.26 -10.62 14.36
N MET A 102 -2.81 -10.72 13.15
CA MET A 102 -3.91 -9.87 12.67
C MET A 102 -5.03 -10.73 12.12
N ALA A 103 -6.28 -10.43 12.45
CA ALA A 103 -7.45 -11.14 11.93
C ALA A 103 -8.03 -10.42 10.71
N ASN A 104 -8.43 -11.19 9.69
CA ASN A 104 -9.19 -10.74 8.52
C ASN A 104 -8.61 -9.46 7.91
N VAL A 105 -7.41 -9.50 7.34
CA VAL A 105 -6.87 -8.32 6.64
C VAL A 105 -7.29 -8.38 5.18
N ALA A 106 -7.91 -7.32 4.68
CA ALA A 106 -8.28 -7.23 3.28
C ALA A 106 -7.01 -7.11 2.39
N TYR A 107 -7.01 -7.76 1.23
CA TYR A 107 -5.92 -7.70 0.25
C TYR A 107 -4.51 -7.83 0.88
N PRO A 108 -4.21 -8.96 1.55
CA PRO A 108 -3.02 -9.15 2.38
C PRO A 108 -1.70 -8.90 1.66
N ILE A 109 -1.64 -9.03 0.33
CA ILE A 109 -0.44 -8.73 -0.44
C ILE A 109 0.10 -7.32 -0.18
N VAL A 110 -0.78 -6.36 0.11
CA VAL A 110 -0.40 -4.97 0.39
C VAL A 110 0.48 -4.89 1.64
N LEU A 111 0.26 -5.76 2.64
CA LEU A 111 1.08 -5.82 3.85
C LEU A 111 2.53 -6.19 3.60
N LEU A 112 2.86 -6.86 2.48
CA LEU A 112 4.24 -7.20 2.18
C LEU A 112 5.12 -5.96 2.03
N SER A 113 4.56 -4.89 1.45
CA SER A 113 5.29 -3.63 1.28
C SER A 113 5.60 -2.93 2.61
N PHE A 114 4.64 -2.91 3.54
CA PHE A 114 4.83 -2.37 4.88
C PHE A 114 5.76 -3.25 5.72
N SER A 115 5.62 -4.56 5.61
CA SER A 115 6.51 -5.53 6.27
C SER A 115 7.94 -5.38 5.77
N ALA A 116 8.15 -5.07 4.48
CA ALA A 116 9.46 -4.76 3.93
C ALA A 116 10.08 -3.49 4.51
N ILE A 117 9.26 -2.45 4.76
CA ILE A 117 9.68 -1.21 5.42
C ILE A 117 10.07 -1.50 6.88
N ALA A 118 9.19 -2.14 7.64
CA ALA A 118 9.44 -2.52 9.03
C ALA A 118 10.69 -3.42 9.16
N ALA A 119 10.87 -4.38 8.26
CA ALA A 119 12.05 -5.25 8.24
C ALA A 119 13.34 -4.47 8.01
N LYS A 120 13.30 -3.44 7.16
CA LYS A 120 14.44 -2.55 6.89
C LYS A 120 14.76 -1.69 8.12
N GLU A 121 13.76 -1.16 8.81
CA GLU A 121 13.92 -0.37 10.03
C GLU A 121 14.50 -1.20 11.18
N LEU A 122 14.02 -2.44 11.36
CA LEU A 122 14.56 -3.38 12.33
C LEU A 122 15.91 -3.98 11.93
N ASN A 123 16.35 -3.77 10.68
CA ASN A 123 17.50 -4.44 10.06
C ASN A 123 17.43 -5.98 10.21
N ARG A 124 16.22 -6.55 10.16
CA ARG A 124 15.94 -7.98 10.33
C ARG A 124 14.79 -8.40 9.41
N PRO A 125 14.90 -9.53 8.69
CA PRO A 125 13.82 -10.01 7.85
C PRO A 125 12.54 -10.29 8.65
N ILE A 126 11.40 -10.02 8.05
CA ILE A 126 10.08 -10.37 8.58
C ILE A 126 9.48 -11.46 7.70
N GLU A 127 9.03 -12.54 8.32
CA GLU A 127 8.17 -13.54 7.69
C GLU A 127 6.71 -13.18 7.91
N VAL A 128 5.93 -13.12 6.83
CA VAL A 128 4.49 -12.86 6.83
C VAL A 128 3.80 -14.11 6.27
N GLN A 129 2.90 -14.68 7.06
CA GLN A 129 2.20 -15.94 6.77
C GLN A 129 0.69 -15.72 6.79
N TRP A 130 -0.01 -16.27 5.80
CA TRP A 130 -1.47 -16.41 5.79
C TRP A 130 -1.88 -17.56 4.89
N GLU A 131 -3.02 -18.19 5.20
CA GLU A 131 -3.49 -19.39 4.49
C GLU A 131 -2.34 -20.39 4.22
N ASN A 132 -2.09 -20.73 2.95
CA ASN A 132 -1.01 -21.65 2.57
C ASN A 132 0.19 -20.91 1.94
N VAL A 133 0.41 -19.63 2.25
CA VAL A 133 1.54 -18.85 1.77
C VAL A 133 2.38 -18.28 2.92
N SER A 134 3.70 -18.35 2.73
CA SER A 134 4.69 -17.72 3.60
C SER A 134 5.62 -16.88 2.74
N THR A 135 5.83 -15.63 3.16
CA THR A 135 6.74 -14.70 2.49
C THR A 135 7.78 -14.22 3.48
N VAL A 136 9.01 -14.00 3.02
CA VAL A 136 10.07 -13.36 3.83
C VAL A 136 10.53 -12.11 3.10
N VAL A 137 10.48 -10.97 3.80
CA VAL A 137 10.79 -9.66 3.24
C VAL A 137 11.91 -8.96 4.01
N LEU A 138 12.77 -8.24 3.27
CA LEU A 138 13.77 -7.31 3.82
C LEU A 138 14.08 -6.23 2.77
N GLY A 139 13.51 -5.03 2.94
CA GLY A 139 13.62 -3.98 1.93
C GLY A 139 13.06 -4.44 0.59
N ASP A 140 13.88 -4.48 -0.46
CA ASP A 140 13.44 -4.97 -1.77
C ASP A 140 13.62 -6.49 -1.94
N GLU A 141 14.12 -7.22 -0.95
CA GLU A 141 14.23 -8.68 -1.03
C GLU A 141 12.90 -9.34 -0.66
N LEU A 142 12.45 -10.28 -1.49
CA LEU A 142 11.21 -11.03 -1.30
C LEU A 142 11.42 -12.51 -1.66
N SER A 143 11.18 -13.39 -0.69
CA SER A 143 11.06 -14.83 -0.88
C SER A 143 9.61 -15.25 -0.66
N ILE A 144 9.10 -16.19 -1.46
CA ILE A 144 7.72 -16.68 -1.40
C ILE A 144 7.75 -18.20 -1.42
N ALA A 145 7.04 -18.83 -0.50
CA ALA A 145 6.83 -20.26 -0.42
C ALA A 145 5.33 -20.57 -0.25
N GLY A 146 4.91 -21.75 -0.74
CA GLY A 146 3.52 -22.20 -0.63
C GLY A 146 2.67 -21.86 -1.86
N ASN A 147 1.37 -21.68 -1.64
CA ASN A 147 0.39 -21.46 -2.71
C ASN A 147 0.39 -20.00 -3.19
N TYR A 148 0.84 -19.79 -4.42
CA TYR A 148 0.90 -18.45 -5.03
C TYR A 148 -0.47 -17.81 -5.25
N THR A 149 -1.54 -18.59 -5.38
CA THR A 149 -2.89 -18.03 -5.55
C THR A 149 -3.41 -17.38 -4.27
N ASP A 150 -2.92 -17.81 -3.11
CA ASP A 150 -3.29 -17.25 -1.81
C ASP A 150 -2.69 -15.85 -1.61
N LEU A 151 -1.68 -15.47 -2.42
CA LEU A 151 -1.10 -14.12 -2.35
C LEU A 151 -2.14 -13.03 -2.62
N THR A 152 -3.05 -13.26 -3.56
CA THR A 152 -3.97 -12.25 -4.07
C THR A 152 -5.40 -12.44 -3.56
N LEU A 153 -5.56 -13.04 -2.38
CA LEU A 153 -6.87 -13.17 -1.74
C LEU A 153 -7.47 -11.80 -1.43
N THR A 154 -8.79 -11.73 -1.34
CA THR A 154 -9.51 -10.52 -0.93
C THR A 154 -9.46 -10.31 0.57
N ASP A 155 -9.32 -11.38 1.34
CA ASP A 155 -9.15 -11.40 2.79
C ASP A 155 -8.33 -12.62 3.22
N SER A 156 -7.64 -12.53 4.36
CA SER A 156 -6.58 -13.47 4.75
C SER A 156 -6.95 -14.48 5.84
N GLY A 157 -8.15 -14.39 6.42
CA GLY A 157 -8.51 -15.09 7.66
C GLY A 157 -7.65 -14.67 8.87
N GLN A 158 -6.39 -15.09 8.91
CA GLN A 158 -5.40 -14.65 9.88
C GLN A 158 -4.04 -14.43 9.22
N ILE A 159 -3.38 -13.33 9.58
CA ILE A 159 -1.97 -13.07 9.24
C ILE A 159 -1.13 -13.18 10.49
N ARG A 160 0.04 -13.80 10.32
CA ARG A 160 1.09 -13.86 11.33
C ARG A 160 2.38 -13.27 10.79
N CYS A 161 2.92 -12.28 11.50
CA CYS A 161 4.21 -11.65 11.24
C CYS A 161 5.21 -12.05 12.31
N VAL A 162 6.40 -12.50 11.92
CA VAL A 162 7.50 -12.85 12.84
C VAL A 162 8.85 -12.44 12.29
N LEU A 163 9.86 -12.33 13.16
CA LEU A 163 11.24 -12.18 12.71
C LEU A 163 11.75 -13.50 12.12
N ALA A 164 12.48 -13.41 11.02
CA ALA A 164 12.97 -14.55 10.29
C ALA A 164 14.47 -14.44 9.99
N SER A 165 15.05 -15.57 9.56
CA SER A 165 16.39 -15.57 8.97
C SER A 165 16.33 -15.08 7.52
N PRO A 166 17.40 -14.43 7.02
CA PRO A 166 17.43 -13.97 5.63
C PRO A 166 17.25 -15.14 4.66
N LYS A 167 16.40 -14.95 3.65
CA LYS A 167 16.25 -15.85 2.51
C LYS A 167 16.60 -15.08 1.24
N GLN A 168 17.30 -15.73 0.31
CA GLN A 168 17.61 -15.11 -0.98
C GLN A 168 16.34 -14.94 -1.81
N SER A 169 16.20 -13.77 -2.45
CA SER A 169 15.19 -13.58 -3.49
C SER A 169 15.57 -14.36 -4.74
N ALA A 170 14.59 -15.08 -5.30
CA ALA A 170 14.70 -15.71 -6.61
C ALA A 170 14.02 -14.88 -7.72
N ARG A 171 13.39 -13.74 -7.37
CA ARG A 171 12.57 -12.95 -8.30
C ARG A 171 13.34 -11.80 -8.92
N LYS A 172 13.21 -11.66 -10.23
CA LYS A 172 13.69 -10.48 -10.97
C LYS A 172 12.74 -9.30 -10.71
N LYS A 173 13.31 -8.19 -10.26
CA LYS A 173 12.60 -6.92 -10.04
C LYS A 173 12.38 -6.20 -11.38
N LEU A 174 11.26 -5.48 -11.48
CA LEU A 174 11.03 -4.53 -12.56
C LEU A 174 11.84 -3.25 -12.31
N ASP A 175 12.43 -2.70 -13.37
CA ASP A 175 13.36 -1.56 -13.32
C ASP A 175 12.74 -0.25 -13.81
N THR A 176 11.77 -0.32 -14.73
CA THR A 176 11.29 0.84 -15.50
C THR A 176 9.80 1.09 -15.34
N GLY A 177 8.98 0.05 -15.28
CA GLY A 177 7.53 0.16 -15.21
C GLY A 177 6.84 -1.20 -15.19
N CYS A 178 5.52 -1.17 -15.04
CA CYS A 178 4.67 -2.36 -15.03
C CYS A 178 3.56 -2.24 -16.09
N GLU A 179 2.99 -3.39 -16.45
CA GLU A 179 1.75 -3.42 -17.21
C GLU A 179 0.58 -3.21 -16.25
N THR A 180 -0.38 -2.37 -16.66
CA THR A 180 -1.66 -2.18 -15.98
C THR A 180 -2.80 -2.22 -16.98
N THR A 181 -3.99 -2.56 -16.51
CA THR A 181 -5.21 -2.44 -17.32
C THR A 181 -5.71 -1.00 -17.31
N GLU A 182 -6.40 -0.59 -18.38
CA GLU A 182 -7.06 0.72 -18.42
C GLU A 182 -8.14 0.82 -17.34
N VAL A 183 -8.87 -0.27 -17.08
CA VAL A 183 -9.92 -0.33 -16.05
C VAL A 183 -9.34 -0.03 -14.65
N ALA A 184 -8.24 -0.68 -14.28
CA ALA A 184 -7.58 -0.43 -12.99
C ALA A 184 -7.05 1.01 -12.90
N TRP A 185 -6.46 1.51 -13.98
CA TRP A 185 -5.97 2.88 -14.05
C TRP A 185 -7.10 3.91 -13.90
N HIS A 186 -8.22 3.70 -14.59
CA HIS A 186 -9.42 4.54 -14.47
C HIS A 186 -9.99 4.52 -13.05
N ARG A 187 -9.96 3.38 -12.35
CA ARG A 187 -10.39 3.29 -10.95
C ARG A 187 -9.55 4.16 -10.03
N LEU A 188 -8.21 4.14 -10.14
CA LEU A 188 -7.37 5.06 -9.35
C LEU A 188 -7.61 6.52 -9.74
N ASN A 189 -7.74 6.80 -11.04
CA ASN A 189 -7.95 8.16 -11.52
C ASN A 189 -9.30 8.74 -11.04
N TYR A 190 -10.34 7.93 -10.91
CA TYR A 190 -11.63 8.32 -10.34
C TYR A 190 -11.47 8.93 -8.94
N TYR A 191 -10.69 8.28 -8.05
CA TYR A 191 -10.39 8.87 -6.75
C TYR A 191 -9.46 10.07 -6.88
N ALA A 192 -8.41 9.99 -7.69
CA ALA A 192 -7.43 11.08 -7.82
C ALA A 192 -8.08 12.40 -8.27
N GLN A 193 -9.10 12.33 -9.15
CA GLN A 193 -9.86 13.50 -9.59
C GLN A 193 -10.55 14.26 -8.46
N ARG A 194 -10.90 13.61 -7.36
CA ARG A 194 -11.47 14.27 -6.16
C ARG A 194 -10.49 15.24 -5.49
N THR A 195 -9.20 15.17 -5.83
CA THR A 195 -8.16 16.09 -5.34
C THR A 195 -7.92 17.30 -6.24
N TYR A 196 -8.52 17.34 -7.43
CA TYR A 196 -8.26 18.40 -8.40
C TYR A 196 -9.02 19.67 -7.99
N ALA A 197 -8.33 20.82 -8.08
CA ALA A 197 -9.00 22.10 -7.91
C ALA A 197 -10.09 22.25 -8.99
N PRO A 198 -11.25 22.86 -8.67
CA PRO A 198 -12.25 23.14 -9.68
C PRO A 198 -11.63 24.00 -10.76
N ALA A 199 -11.80 23.63 -12.03
CA ALA A 199 -11.38 24.44 -13.16
C ALA A 199 -12.30 25.67 -13.26
N THR A 200 -12.08 26.65 -12.38
CA THR A 200 -12.80 27.92 -12.41
C THR A 200 -12.19 28.84 -13.46
N GLU A 201 -13.02 29.62 -14.14
CA GLU A 201 -12.61 30.68 -15.07
C GLU A 201 -11.58 31.64 -14.42
N ALA A 202 -11.71 31.86 -13.11
CA ALA A 202 -10.80 32.67 -12.30
C ALA A 202 -9.37 32.08 -12.23
N SER A 203 -9.21 30.75 -12.18
CA SER A 203 -7.89 30.10 -12.24
C SER A 203 -7.26 30.17 -13.64
N ARG A 204 -8.07 30.36 -14.69
CA ARG A 204 -7.64 30.53 -16.09
C ARG A 204 -7.14 31.96 -16.35
N LEU A 205 -7.84 32.95 -15.80
CA LEU A 205 -7.52 34.38 -15.90
C LEU A 205 -6.36 34.80 -14.97
N ALA A 206 -6.20 34.16 -13.81
CA ALA A 206 -5.10 34.42 -12.88
C ALA A 206 -3.78 33.71 -13.25
N GLY A 207 -3.65 33.21 -14.48
CA GLY A 207 -2.43 32.60 -15.00
C GLY A 207 -1.21 33.49 -14.72
N ALA A 208 -0.22 32.91 -14.05
CA ALA A 208 0.98 33.60 -13.61
C ALA A 208 1.76 34.20 -14.80
N GLY A 209 1.85 35.54 -14.80
CA GLY A 209 3.06 36.28 -15.21
C GLY A 209 3.43 36.27 -16.70
N ALA A 210 2.65 36.95 -17.55
CA ALA A 210 3.23 37.70 -18.66
C ALA A 210 3.24 39.19 -18.25
N GLY A 211 4.25 39.56 -17.46
CA GLY A 211 4.59 40.96 -17.24
C GLY A 211 4.94 41.56 -18.59
N SER A 212 4.18 42.58 -18.98
CA SER A 212 4.30 43.34 -20.20
C SER A 212 5.74 43.82 -20.45
N ASN A 213 6.13 43.75 -21.73
CA ASN A 213 7.26 44.45 -22.32
C ASN A 213 7.44 45.87 -21.74
N ASP A 214 8.66 46.20 -21.31
CA ASP A 214 9.16 47.57 -21.35
C ASP A 214 10.37 47.58 -22.30
N ASN A 215 10.11 48.02 -23.53
CA ASN A 215 11.12 48.63 -24.39
C ASN A 215 11.01 50.14 -24.15
N ASP A 216 12.04 50.73 -23.53
CA ASP A 216 12.54 52.08 -23.84
C ASP A 216 14.00 52.20 -23.41
#